data_AF-A0A356U6V4-F1
#
_entry.id   AF-A0A356U6V4-F1
#
_cell.length_a   1.000
_cell.length_b   1.000
_cell.length_c   1.000
_cell.angle_alpha   90.00
_cell.angle_beta   90.00
_cell.angle_gamma   90.00
#
_symmetry.space_group_name_H-M   'P 1'
#
loop_
_entity.id
_entity.type
_entity.pdbx_description
1 polymer ?
#
loop_
_entity_poly.entity_id
_entity_poly.type
_entity_poly.pdbx_seq_one_letter_code
_entity_poly.pdbx_strand_id
1 'polypeptide(L)' 'MKATGIVRRIDDLGRVVIPKEIRRTLRIREGDPLEIFVDREGEVILKKYSP' A
#
# COMPACT_ATOMS: atom_id res chain seq x y z
N MET A 1 6.03 -9.23 9.85
CA MET A 1 5.69 -7.90 9.34
C MET A 1 6.46 -6.84 10.10
N LYS A 2 6.87 -5.74 9.47
CA LYS A 2 7.52 -4.62 10.18
C LYS A 2 6.47 -3.56 10.45
N ALA A 3 6.15 -3.31 11.71
CA ALA A 3 5.23 -2.25 12.10
C ALA A 3 5.85 -0.88 11.80
N THR A 4 5.20 -0.07 10.97
CA THR A 4 5.60 1.31 10.71
C THR A 4 4.97 2.30 11.68
N GLY A 5 3.90 1.89 12.39
CA GLY A 5 3.13 2.75 13.29
C GLY A 5 2.33 3.84 12.58
N ILE A 6 2.28 3.84 11.24
CA ILE A 6 1.60 4.88 10.46
C ILE A 6 0.14 4.50 10.25
N VAL A 7 -0.77 5.36 10.72
CA VAL A 7 -2.22 5.22 10.52
C VAL A 7 -2.69 6.26 9.51
N ARG A 8 -3.50 5.83 8.52
CA ARG A 8 -4.08 6.73 7.52
C ARG A 8 -5.57 6.48 7.39
N ARG A 9 -6.35 7.57 7.33
CA ARG A 9 -7.78 7.51 7.02
C ARG A 9 -7.98 7.24 5.54
N ILE A 10 -9.01 6.47 5.23
CA ILE A 10 -9.54 6.27 3.89
C ILE A 10 -10.26 7.56 3.48
N ASP A 11 -10.12 7.97 2.22
CA ASP A 11 -10.87 9.10 1.69
C ASP A 11 -12.32 8.71 1.31
N ASP A 12 -13.08 9.67 0.78
CA ASP A 12 -14.46 9.52 0.36
C ASP A 12 -14.67 8.52 -0.79
N LEU A 13 -13.61 8.19 -1.54
CA LEU A 13 -13.63 7.25 -2.66
C LEU A 13 -13.07 5.87 -2.29
N GLY A 14 -12.73 5.63 -1.02
CA GLY A 14 -12.17 4.35 -0.60
C GLY A 14 -10.67 4.20 -0.82
N ARG A 15 -9.93 5.27 -1.14
CA ARG A 15 -8.49 5.23 -1.40
C ARG A 15 -7.70 5.47 -0.12
N VAL A 16 -6.50 4.90 -0.06
CA VAL A 16 -5.52 5.16 1.00
C VAL A 16 -4.23 5.70 0.42
N VAL A 17 -3.64 6.70 1.08
CA VAL A 17 -2.36 7.28 0.67
C VAL A 17 -1.22 6.44 1.21
N ILE A 18 -0.35 5.93 0.32
CA ILE A 18 0.92 5.31 0.72
C ILE A 18 1.91 6.42 1.10
N PRO A 19 2.40 6.46 2.37
CA PRO A 19 3.34 7.47 2.82
C PRO A 19 4.59 7.57 1.94
N LYS A 20 5.12 8.79 1.77
CA LYS A 20 6.27 9.06 0.87
C LYS A 20 7.51 8.24 1.22
N GLU A 21 7.73 7.96 2.51
CA GLU A 21 8.85 7.13 2.96
C GLU A 21 8.74 5.69 2.46
N ILE A 22 7.56 5.05 2.62
CA ILE A 22 7.32 3.70 2.12
C ILE A 22 7.48 3.67 0.59
N ARG A 23 6.95 4.66 -0.13
CA ARG A 23 7.12 4.76 -1.59
C ARG A 23 8.59 4.86 -2.00
N ARG A 24 9.40 5.65 -1.30
CA ARG A 24 10.84 5.79 -1.56
C ARG A 24 11.58 4.47 -1.31
N THR A 25 11.34 3.85 -0.17
CA THR A 25 11.99 2.58 0.22
C THR A 25 11.66 1.45 -0.74
N LEU A 26 10.38 1.35 -1.16
CA LEU A 26 9.93 0.31 -2.10
C LEU A 26 10.06 0.71 -3.58
N ARG A 27 10.61 1.90 -3.87
CA ARG A 27 10.74 2.46 -5.23
C ARG A 27 9.43 2.38 -6.01
N ILE A 28 8.33 2.78 -5.37
CA ILE A 28 7.00 2.90 -5.98
C ILE A 28 6.88 4.32 -6.51
N ARG A 29 6.78 4.45 -7.83
CA ARG A 29 6.60 5.72 -8.54
C ARG A 29 5.14 5.94 -8.89
N GLU A 30 4.83 7.17 -9.28
CA GLU A 30 3.54 7.49 -9.85
C GLU A 30 3.33 6.68 -11.15
N GLY A 31 2.15 6.06 -11.28
CA GLY A 31 1.83 5.16 -12.39
C GLY A 31 2.31 3.72 -12.23
N ASP A 32 3.13 3.38 -11.23
CA ASP A 32 3.53 2.00 -10.98
C ASP A 32 2.30 1.15 -10.61
N PRO A 33 2.06 0.01 -11.28
CA PRO A 33 0.95 -0.86 -10.94
C PRO A 33 1.23 -1.59 -9.60
N LEU A 34 0.21 -1.64 -8.76
CA LEU A 34 0.23 -2.40 -7.50
C LEU A 34 -0.89 -3.43 -7.53
N GLU A 35 -0.57 -4.63 -7.09
CA GLU A 35 -1.52 -5.70 -6.88
C GLU A 35 -2.03 -5.66 -5.44
N ILE A 36 -3.34 -5.87 -5.28
CA ILE A 36 -4.04 -5.83 -3.99
C ILE A 36 -4.48 -7.25 -3.66
N PHE A 37 -4.04 -7.74 -2.50
CA PHE A 37 -4.47 -9.01 -1.95
C PHE A 37 -5.24 -8.78 -0.65
N VAL A 38 -6.15 -9.69 -0.36
CA VAL A 38 -6.81 -9.80 0.94
C VAL A 38 -6.42 -11.15 1.53
N ASP A 39 -5.83 -11.14 2.72
CA ASP A 39 -5.48 -12.38 3.41
C ASP A 39 -6.70 -12.99 4.13
N ARG A 40 -6.49 -14.09 4.86
CA ARG A 40 -7.58 -14.79 5.57
C ARG A 40 -8.08 -14.06 6.82
N GLU A 41 -7.26 -13.17 7.38
CA GLU A 41 -7.56 -12.40 8.59
C GLU A 41 -8.15 -11.01 8.25
N GLY A 42 -8.26 -10.71 6.94
CA GLY A 42 -8.80 -9.46 6.42
C GLY A 42 -7.76 -8.36 6.24
N GLU A 43 -6.47 -8.68 6.35
CA GLU A 43 -5.39 -7.75 6.06
C GLU A 43 -5.31 -7.47 4.56
N VAL A 44 -5.14 -6.19 4.21
CA VAL A 44 -4.91 -5.76 2.84
C VAL A 44 -3.40 -5.68 2.59
N ILE A 45 -2.92 -6.46 1.62
CA ILE A 45 -1.50 -6.52 1.26
C ILE A 45 -1.32 -5.90 -0.13
N LEU A 46 -0.45 -4.88 -0.20
CA LEU A 46 -0.06 -4.24 -1.46
C LEU A 46 1.30 -4.76 -1.91
N LYS A 47 1.41 -5.23 -3.16
CA LYS A 47 2.67 -5.67 -3.78
C LYS A 47 2.90 -4.94 -5.10
N LYS A 48 4.17 -4.72 -5.47
CA LYS A 48 4.49 -4.26 -6.82
C LYS A 48 4.07 -5.32 -7.81
N TYR A 49 3.29 -4.92 -8.81
CA TYR A 49 2.92 -5.81 -9.89
C TYR A 49 4.11 -5.95 -10.86
N SER A 50 4.48 -7.20 -11.14
CA SER A 50 5.40 -7.56 -12.21
C SER A 50 4.69 -8.62 -13.05
N PRO A 51 4.47 -8.38 -14.34
CA PRO A 51 3.99 -9.41 -15.27
C PRO A 51 4.90 -10.64 -15.28
#